data_AF-A2DD27-F1
#
_entry.id   AF-A2DD27-F1
#
_cell.length_a   1.000
_cell.length_b   1.000
_cell.length_c   1.000
_cell.angle_alpha   90.00
_cell.angle_beta   90.00
_cell.angle_gamma   90.00
#
_symmetry.space_group_name_H-M   'P 1'
#
loop_
_entity.id
_entity.type
_entity.pdbx_description
1 polymer ?
#
loop_
_entity_poly.entity_id
_entity_poly.type
_entity_poly.pdbx_seq_one_letter_code
_entity_poly.pdbx_strand_id
1 'polypeptide(L)'
;MNECLKYHKPNEECMKYAIISHNIDFVTFLMNVYNINIKLDYCAEFKNLESFLVYFDQTNDANKYFFYSAIFDTPSLCEYFLSRISNINENDEDGATALHYAARYNSKEITEFLISHGANINEKDNNGQTALHIAARYNSKEITEFLISHGANINEKDNNGQTALHIAARYNSKEITEFLISHGANINEKDNNGQTALHIAARYNSRQNRNRIFKSIF
;
A
#
# COMPACT_ATOMS: atom_id res chain seq x y z
N MET A 1 1.80 -35.52 16.52
CA MET A 1 3.04 -34.72 16.42
C MET A 1 4.02 -35.49 15.54
N ASN A 2 4.37 -34.95 14.38
CA ASN A 2 4.97 -35.69 13.26
C ASN A 2 6.45 -36.06 13.53
N GLU A 3 6.91 -37.25 13.12
CA GLU A 3 8.28 -37.74 13.43
C GLU A 3 9.41 -36.82 12.94
N CYS A 4 9.16 -36.02 11.90
CA CYS A 4 10.14 -35.06 11.37
C CYS A 4 10.58 -34.01 12.40
N LEU A 5 9.71 -33.64 13.35
CA LEU A 5 10.00 -32.64 14.38
C LEU A 5 10.98 -33.15 15.46
N LYS A 6 11.26 -34.46 15.50
CA LYS A 6 12.28 -35.04 16.38
C LYS A 6 13.70 -34.66 15.95
N TYR A 7 13.90 -34.34 14.67
CA TYR A 7 15.23 -34.16 14.10
C TYR A 7 15.50 -32.72 13.64
N HIS A 8 14.46 -31.96 13.29
CA HIS A 8 14.60 -30.57 12.85
C HIS A 8 13.66 -29.68 13.66
N LYS A 9 14.24 -28.77 14.45
CA LYS A 9 13.48 -27.78 15.21
C LYS A 9 12.89 -26.76 14.22
N PRO A 10 11.57 -26.52 14.23
CA PRO A 10 10.97 -25.49 13.40
C PRO A 10 11.60 -24.13 13.64
N ASN A 11 11.66 -23.33 12.58
CA ASN A 11 12.23 -22.00 12.58
C ASN A 11 11.27 -21.02 11.86
N GLU A 12 11.72 -19.79 11.64
CA GLU A 12 10.90 -18.77 10.97
C GLU A 12 10.48 -19.14 9.54
N GLU A 13 11.27 -19.94 8.81
CA GLU A 13 10.86 -20.42 7.49
C GLU A 13 9.66 -21.35 7.57
N CYS A 14 9.59 -22.21 8.60
CA CYS A 14 8.41 -23.03 8.82
C CYS A 14 7.15 -22.17 9.00
N MET A 15 7.25 -21.06 9.74
CA MET A 15 6.14 -20.12 9.91
C MET A 15 5.75 -19.46 8.57
N LYS A 16 6.74 -19.01 7.80
CA LYS A 16 6.51 -18.46 6.46
C LYS A 16 5.76 -19.44 5.56
N TYR A 17 6.21 -20.70 5.49
CA TYR A 17 5.53 -21.72 4.68
C TYR A 17 4.15 -22.09 5.22
N ALA A 18 3.93 -22.06 6.54
CA ALA A 18 2.62 -22.26 7.13
C ALA A 18 1.64 -21.15 6.71
N ILE A 19 2.09 -19.89 6.71
CA ILE A 19 1.32 -18.74 6.23
C ILE A 19 1.05 -18.85 4.72
N ILE A 20 2.06 -19.17 3.90
CA ILE A 20 1.89 -19.34 2.45
C ILE A 20 0.89 -20.44 2.11
N SER A 21 0.90 -21.54 2.87
CA SER A 21 0.02 -22.69 2.63
C SER A 21 -1.37 -22.55 3.25
N HIS A 22 -1.68 -21.42 3.91
CA HIS A 22 -2.93 -21.22 4.65
C HIS A 22 -3.22 -22.32 5.68
N ASN A 23 -2.18 -22.89 6.29
CA ASN A 23 -2.31 -23.95 7.29
C ASN A 23 -2.36 -23.34 8.70
N ILE A 24 -3.56 -22.91 9.12
CA ILE A 24 -3.75 -22.21 10.39
C ILE A 24 -3.43 -23.08 11.62
N ASP A 25 -3.70 -24.38 11.54
CA ASP A 25 -3.33 -25.34 12.60
C ASP A 25 -1.82 -25.38 12.78
N PHE A 26 -1.06 -25.33 11.67
CA PHE A 26 0.39 -25.32 11.74
C PHE A 26 0.93 -23.96 12.19
N VAL A 27 0.34 -22.84 11.76
CA VAL A 27 0.66 -21.49 12.26
C VAL A 27 0.49 -21.42 13.77
N THR A 28 -0.69 -21.80 14.28
CA THR A 28 -0.99 -21.77 15.72
C THR A 28 -0.10 -22.74 16.51
N PHE A 29 0.21 -23.92 15.95
CA PHE A 29 1.15 -24.86 16.54
C PHE A 29 2.57 -24.27 16.67
N LEU A 30 3.10 -23.68 15.59
CA LEU A 30 4.43 -23.06 15.60
C LEU A 30 4.51 -21.89 16.58
N MET A 31 3.46 -21.08 16.64
CA MET A 31 3.37 -19.95 17.55
C MET A 31 3.30 -20.39 19.01
N ASN A 32 2.41 -21.32 19.36
CA ASN A 32 2.15 -21.68 20.76
C ASN A 32 3.17 -22.67 21.33
N VAL A 33 3.71 -23.58 20.51
CA VAL A 33 4.63 -24.64 20.99
C VAL A 33 6.09 -24.21 20.86
N TYR A 34 6.43 -23.45 19.82
CA TYR A 34 7.81 -23.05 19.55
C TYR A 34 8.08 -21.56 19.75
N ASN A 35 7.08 -20.76 20.15
CA ASN A 35 7.18 -19.31 20.32
C ASN A 35 7.74 -18.61 19.07
N ILE A 36 7.38 -19.09 17.88
CA ILE A 36 7.77 -18.48 16.63
C ILE A 36 6.70 -17.44 16.27
N ASN A 37 7.10 -16.16 16.20
CA ASN A 37 6.16 -15.07 15.94
C ASN A 37 5.71 -15.06 14.47
N ILE A 38 4.46 -14.67 14.26
CA ILE A 38 3.90 -14.40 12.94
C ILE A 38 4.50 -13.08 12.44
N LYS A 39 4.99 -13.07 11.20
CA LYS A 39 5.42 -11.84 10.52
C LYS A 39 4.26 -11.32 9.67
N LEU A 40 3.73 -10.16 10.03
CA LEU A 40 2.58 -9.55 9.37
C LEU A 40 2.82 -9.25 7.89
N ASP A 41 4.07 -8.97 7.50
CA ASP A 41 4.45 -8.79 6.10
C ASP A 41 4.11 -10.02 5.25
N TYR A 42 4.27 -11.24 5.80
CA TYR A 42 3.88 -12.47 5.10
C TYR A 42 2.36 -12.62 5.03
N CYS A 43 1.63 -12.26 6.09
CA CYS A 43 0.17 -12.28 6.05
C CYS A 43 -0.37 -11.33 4.97
N ALA A 44 0.21 -10.14 4.87
CA ALA A 44 -0.10 -9.15 3.86
C ALA A 44 0.26 -9.61 2.43
N GLU A 45 1.50 -10.09 2.23
CA GLU A 45 2.01 -10.55 0.93
C GLU A 45 1.21 -11.72 0.37
N PHE A 46 0.87 -12.70 1.22
CA PHE A 46 0.16 -13.91 0.83
C PHE A 46 -1.35 -13.84 1.08
N LYS A 47 -1.88 -12.67 1.46
CA LYS A 47 -3.31 -12.45 1.77
C LYS A 47 -3.91 -13.49 2.73
N ASN A 48 -3.12 -13.94 3.71
CA ASN A 48 -3.56 -14.89 4.72
C ASN A 48 -4.20 -14.16 5.91
N LEU A 49 -5.48 -13.87 5.77
CA LEU A 49 -6.29 -13.18 6.79
C LEU A 49 -6.38 -13.97 8.10
N GLU A 50 -6.49 -15.31 8.06
CA GLU A 50 -6.61 -16.13 9.27
C GLU A 50 -5.37 -16.01 10.16
N SER A 51 -4.18 -16.07 9.56
CA SER A 51 -2.93 -15.89 10.30
C SER A 51 -2.79 -14.48 10.87
N PHE A 52 -3.25 -13.46 10.12
CA PHE A 52 -3.34 -12.10 10.63
C PHE A 52 -4.26 -12.01 11.86
N LEU A 53 -5.45 -12.63 11.80
CA LEU A 53 -6.40 -12.61 12.91
C LEU A 53 -5.86 -13.33 14.15
N VAL A 54 -5.13 -14.44 13.98
CA VAL A 54 -4.44 -15.13 15.08
C VAL A 54 -3.41 -14.20 15.74
N TYR A 55 -2.64 -13.46 14.96
CA TYR A 55 -1.69 -12.48 15.51
C TYR A 55 -2.40 -11.30 16.19
N PHE A 56 -3.46 -10.79 15.55
CA PHE A 56 -4.24 -9.67 16.06
C PHE A 56 -4.87 -9.99 17.42
N ASP A 57 -5.41 -11.19 17.61
CA ASP A 57 -6.05 -11.63 18.87
C ASP A 57 -5.13 -11.50 20.09
N GLN A 58 -3.81 -11.67 19.89
CA GLN A 58 -2.82 -11.56 20.97
C GLN A 58 -2.53 -10.12 21.39
N THR A 59 -2.60 -9.19 20.44
CA THR A 59 -2.18 -7.79 20.63
C THR A 59 -3.38 -6.89 20.91
N ASN A 60 -4.50 -7.18 20.26
CA ASN A 60 -5.79 -6.50 20.37
C ASN A 60 -5.73 -4.98 20.14
N ASP A 61 -4.69 -4.50 19.45
CA ASP A 61 -4.43 -3.08 19.18
C ASP A 61 -5.02 -2.67 17.83
N ALA A 62 -6.29 -2.27 17.85
CA ALA A 62 -7.01 -1.90 16.63
C ALA A 62 -6.36 -0.70 15.90
N ASN A 63 -5.79 0.27 16.62
CA ASN A 63 -5.15 1.43 16.00
C ASN A 63 -3.91 1.00 15.20
N LYS A 64 -3.08 0.14 15.78
CA LYS A 64 -1.87 -0.36 15.14
C LYS A 64 -2.14 -1.25 13.93
N TYR A 65 -3.31 -1.90 13.83
CA TYR A 65 -3.57 -2.89 12.79
C TYR A 65 -4.71 -2.53 11.84
N PHE A 66 -5.38 -1.40 12.04
CA PHE A 66 -6.48 -0.95 11.19
C PHE A 66 -6.10 -0.91 9.72
N PHE A 67 -4.94 -0.36 9.37
CA PHE A 67 -4.53 -0.23 7.97
C PHE A 67 -4.30 -1.55 7.24
N TYR A 68 -4.15 -2.69 7.94
CA TYR A 68 -4.13 -4.02 7.31
C TYR A 68 -5.48 -4.40 6.69
N SER A 69 -6.58 -3.78 7.10
CA SER A 69 -7.89 -3.99 6.49
C SER A 69 -7.91 -3.65 5.00
N ALA A 70 -7.14 -2.63 4.60
CA ALA A 70 -6.95 -2.25 3.21
C ALA A 70 -6.12 -3.27 2.41
N ILE A 71 -5.28 -4.07 3.08
CA ILE A 71 -4.46 -5.10 2.44
C ILE A 71 -5.31 -6.33 2.10
N PHE A 72 -6.20 -6.71 3.03
CA PHE A 72 -7.10 -7.86 2.85
C PHE A 72 -8.36 -7.54 2.05
N ASP A 73 -8.57 -6.27 1.69
CA ASP A 73 -9.72 -5.81 0.91
C ASP A 73 -11.05 -6.29 1.52
N THR A 74 -11.17 -6.19 2.85
CA THR A 74 -12.28 -6.78 3.62
C THR A 74 -13.05 -5.68 4.34
N PRO A 75 -14.20 -5.21 3.81
CA PRO A 75 -14.99 -4.15 4.41
C PRO A 75 -15.49 -4.47 5.83
N SER A 76 -15.89 -5.71 6.10
CA SER A 76 -16.33 -6.13 7.45
C SER A 76 -15.21 -6.03 8.48
N LEU A 77 -13.96 -6.28 8.07
CA LEU A 77 -12.79 -6.07 8.93
C LEU A 77 -12.52 -4.58 9.16
N CYS A 78 -12.76 -3.74 8.14
CA CYS A 78 -12.72 -2.28 8.30
C CYS A 78 -13.76 -1.80 9.31
N GLU A 79 -15.01 -2.24 9.20
CA GLU A 79 -16.08 -1.89 10.14
C GLU A 79 -15.73 -2.32 11.57
N TYR A 80 -15.22 -3.55 11.73
CA TYR A 80 -14.78 -4.07 13.01
C TYR A 80 -13.71 -3.18 13.64
N PHE A 81 -12.65 -2.84 12.90
CA PHE A 81 -11.61 -1.96 13.41
C PHE A 81 -12.11 -0.54 13.64
N LEU A 82 -12.94 0.00 12.74
CA LEU A 82 -13.47 1.37 12.85
C LEU A 82 -14.26 1.56 14.15
N SER A 83 -14.99 0.54 14.60
CA SER A 83 -15.71 0.56 15.88
C SER A 83 -14.79 0.63 17.11
N ARG A 84 -13.48 0.43 16.92
CA ARG A 84 -12.47 0.30 17.98
C ARG A 84 -11.33 1.31 17.89
N ILE A 85 -11.14 1.95 16.74
CA ILE A 85 -10.14 3.01 16.58
C ILE A 85 -10.69 4.36 17.03
N SER A 86 -9.80 5.23 17.51
CA SER A 86 -10.14 6.59 17.92
C SER A 86 -10.12 7.59 16.75
N ASN A 87 -9.40 7.29 15.68
CA ASN A 87 -9.16 8.20 14.58
C ASN A 87 -8.92 7.40 13.27
N ILE A 88 -9.66 7.73 12.22
CA ILE A 88 -9.54 7.06 10.91
C ILE A 88 -8.24 7.43 10.17
N ASN A 89 -7.60 8.53 10.58
CA ASN A 89 -6.34 9.02 10.04
C ASN A 89 -5.13 8.59 10.90
N GLU A 90 -5.29 7.62 11.80
CA GLU A 90 -4.13 6.97 12.42
C GLU A 90 -3.18 6.45 11.34
N ASN A 91 -1.89 6.52 11.64
CA ASN A 91 -0.82 6.14 10.73
C ASN A 91 0.15 5.17 11.39
N ASP A 92 0.90 4.47 10.56
CA ASP A 92 1.98 3.60 10.99
C ASP A 92 3.29 4.38 11.27
N GLU A 93 4.36 3.65 11.56
CA GLU A 93 5.69 4.22 11.83
C GLU A 93 6.27 5.01 10.63
N ASP A 94 5.78 4.75 9.41
CA ASP A 94 6.13 5.47 8.18
C ASP A 94 5.21 6.68 7.90
N GLY A 95 4.23 6.94 8.78
CA GLY A 95 3.23 7.98 8.60
C GLY A 95 2.14 7.60 7.59
N ALA A 96 2.10 6.36 7.12
CA ALA A 96 1.11 5.90 6.16
C ALA A 96 -0.23 5.56 6.84
N THR A 97 -1.30 6.20 6.35
CA THR A 97 -2.69 5.90 6.77
C THR A 97 -3.29 4.73 5.99
N ALA A 98 -4.44 4.21 6.44
CA ALA A 98 -5.18 3.18 5.71
C ALA A 98 -5.48 3.56 4.24
N LEU A 99 -5.64 4.85 3.93
CA LEU A 99 -5.86 5.33 2.57
C LEU A 99 -4.62 5.15 1.67
N HIS A 100 -3.41 5.30 2.22
CA HIS A 100 -2.17 5.01 1.50
C HIS A 100 -2.08 3.52 1.15
N TYR A 101 -2.45 2.65 2.09
CA TYR A 101 -2.52 1.20 1.86
C TYR A 101 -3.57 0.84 0.81
N ALA A 102 -4.78 1.40 0.90
CA ALA A 102 -5.84 1.17 -0.09
C ALA A 102 -5.40 1.58 -1.51
N ALA A 103 -4.68 2.70 -1.63
CA ALA A 103 -4.07 3.13 -2.89
C ALA A 103 -2.98 2.17 -3.40
N ARG A 104 -2.13 1.66 -2.52
CA ARG A 104 -1.09 0.67 -2.88
C ARG A 104 -1.68 -0.64 -3.41
N TYR A 105 -2.77 -1.10 -2.83
CA TYR A 105 -3.41 -2.38 -3.18
C TYR A 105 -4.56 -2.26 -4.18
N ASN A 106 -4.84 -1.03 -4.65
CA ASN A 106 -5.92 -0.72 -5.59
C ASN A 106 -7.33 -1.12 -5.07
N SER A 107 -7.53 -1.01 -3.76
CA SER A 107 -8.76 -1.42 -3.05
C SER A 107 -9.82 -0.33 -3.09
N LYS A 108 -10.66 -0.35 -4.13
CA LYS A 108 -11.68 0.68 -4.37
C LYS A 108 -12.74 0.72 -3.27
N GLU A 109 -13.25 -0.44 -2.87
CA GLU A 109 -14.28 -0.56 -1.84
C GLU A 109 -13.79 0.00 -0.49
N ILE A 110 -12.56 -0.33 -0.11
CA ILE A 110 -11.95 0.24 1.11
C ILE A 110 -11.70 1.73 0.98
N THR A 111 -11.27 2.21 -0.19
CA THR A 111 -11.08 3.65 -0.43
C THR A 111 -12.39 4.43 -0.26
N GLU A 112 -13.47 3.94 -0.85
CA GLU A 112 -14.82 4.50 -0.70
C GLU A 112 -15.27 4.51 0.76
N PHE A 113 -15.07 3.39 1.46
CA PHE A 113 -15.37 3.26 2.88
C PHE A 113 -14.58 4.28 3.72
N LEU A 114 -13.27 4.39 3.54
CA LEU A 114 -12.42 5.30 4.30
C LEU A 114 -12.83 6.77 4.09
N ILE A 115 -13.03 7.17 2.83
CA ILE A 115 -13.38 8.56 2.49
C ILE A 115 -14.77 8.92 3.00
N SER A 116 -15.76 8.01 2.89
CA SER A 116 -17.10 8.25 3.45
C SER A 116 -17.13 8.38 4.97
N HIS A 117 -16.11 7.84 5.66
CA HIS A 117 -15.96 7.95 7.12
C HIS A 117 -14.96 9.03 7.55
N GLY A 118 -14.56 9.93 6.64
CA GLY A 118 -13.79 11.13 6.98
C GLY A 118 -12.27 10.97 6.94
N ALA A 119 -11.74 9.96 6.24
CA ALA A 119 -10.32 9.91 5.94
C ALA A 119 -9.88 11.15 5.13
N ASN A 120 -8.76 11.75 5.51
CA ASN A 120 -8.20 12.90 4.83
C ASN A 120 -7.54 12.46 3.50
N ILE A 121 -8.14 12.87 2.39
CA ILE A 121 -7.70 12.50 1.04
C ILE A 121 -6.29 13.01 0.68
N ASN A 122 -5.83 14.07 1.35
CA ASN A 122 -4.55 14.72 1.11
C ASN A 122 -3.56 14.52 2.27
N GLU A 123 -3.82 13.57 3.18
CA GLU A 123 -2.88 13.22 4.25
C GLU A 123 -1.52 12.81 3.65
N LYS A 124 -0.44 13.18 4.32
CA LYS A 124 0.93 12.91 3.87
C LYS A 124 1.63 11.92 4.81
N ASP A 125 2.30 10.95 4.22
CA ASP A 125 3.24 10.09 4.94
C ASP A 125 4.54 10.85 5.33
N ASN A 126 5.47 10.16 6.01
CA ASN A 126 6.74 10.77 6.43
C ASN A 126 7.64 11.22 5.25
N ASN A 127 7.38 10.72 4.04
CA ASN A 127 8.05 11.13 2.81
C ASN A 127 7.31 12.28 2.09
N GLY A 128 6.22 12.79 2.68
CA GLY A 128 5.36 13.82 2.10
C GLY A 128 4.43 13.29 1.00
N GLN A 129 4.36 11.98 0.81
CA GLN A 129 3.55 11.36 -0.23
C GLN A 129 2.11 11.27 0.23
N THR A 130 1.18 11.59 -0.67
CA THR A 130 -0.26 11.35 -0.47
C THR A 130 -0.67 10.01 -1.08
N ALA A 131 -1.89 9.55 -0.80
CA ALA A 131 -2.47 8.37 -1.45
C ALA A 131 -2.40 8.43 -2.99
N LEU A 132 -2.50 9.62 -3.60
CA LEU A 132 -2.37 9.81 -5.05
C LEU A 132 -0.94 9.51 -5.55
N HIS A 133 0.09 9.87 -4.79
CA HIS A 133 1.48 9.52 -5.11
C HIS A 133 1.68 8.01 -5.06
N ILE A 134 1.10 7.34 -4.06
CA ILE A 134 1.17 5.88 -3.92
C ILE A 134 0.43 5.20 -5.08
N ALA A 135 -0.79 5.64 -5.41
CA ALA A 135 -1.54 5.12 -6.55
C ALA A 135 -0.75 5.24 -7.86
N ALA A 136 -0.07 6.38 -8.07
CA ALA A 136 0.79 6.59 -9.22
C ALA A 136 2.01 5.65 -9.26
N ARG A 137 2.62 5.34 -8.11
CA ARG A 137 3.74 4.38 -8.02
C ARG A 137 3.32 2.96 -8.40
N TYR A 138 2.13 2.54 -7.98
CA TYR A 138 1.64 1.17 -8.15
C TYR A 138 0.71 0.98 -9.36
N ASN A 139 0.50 2.03 -10.16
CA ASN A 139 -0.39 2.04 -11.33
C ASN A 139 -1.86 1.71 -10.97
N SER A 140 -2.32 2.13 -9.80
CA SER A 140 -3.67 1.91 -9.25
C SER A 140 -4.67 2.87 -9.90
N LYS A 141 -5.20 2.48 -11.07
CA LYS A 141 -6.02 3.35 -11.93
C LYS A 141 -7.34 3.74 -11.26
N GLU A 142 -8.08 2.77 -10.75
CA GLU A 142 -9.39 2.97 -10.13
C GLU A 142 -9.27 3.93 -8.94
N ILE A 143 -8.22 3.78 -8.12
CA ILE A 143 -7.98 4.68 -6.99
C ILE A 143 -7.55 6.08 -7.46
N THR A 144 -6.73 6.18 -8.50
CA THR A 144 -6.33 7.49 -9.04
C THR A 144 -7.55 8.28 -9.52
N GLU A 145 -8.44 7.64 -10.28
CA GLU A 145 -9.68 8.24 -10.77
C GLU A 145 -10.58 8.67 -9.60
N PHE A 146 -10.71 7.80 -8.60
CA PHE A 146 -11.50 8.08 -7.40
C PHE A 146 -10.93 9.28 -6.63
N LEU A 147 -9.63 9.28 -6.31
CA LEU A 147 -9.01 10.32 -5.53
C LEU A 147 -9.13 11.69 -6.21
N ILE A 148 -8.87 11.78 -7.52
CA ILE A 148 -8.98 13.03 -8.28
C ILE A 148 -10.43 13.53 -8.33
N SER A 149 -11.40 12.64 -8.55
CA SER A 149 -12.82 13.05 -8.55
C SER A 149 -13.33 13.51 -7.18
N HIS A 150 -12.65 13.13 -6.09
CA HIS A 150 -12.96 13.53 -4.72
C HIS A 150 -12.06 14.65 -4.18
N GLY A 151 -11.34 15.35 -5.05
CA GLY A 151 -10.62 16.58 -4.70
C GLY A 151 -9.20 16.38 -4.18
N ALA A 152 -8.56 15.23 -4.46
CA ALA A 152 -7.13 15.08 -4.25
C ALA A 152 -6.35 16.12 -5.08
N ASN A 153 -5.36 16.76 -4.49
CA ASN A 153 -4.56 17.75 -5.20
C ASN A 153 -3.62 17.07 -6.22
N ILE A 154 -3.94 17.19 -7.50
CA ILE A 154 -3.20 16.56 -8.61
C ILE A 154 -1.73 17.02 -8.72
N ASN A 155 -1.43 18.23 -8.23
CA ASN A 155 -0.11 18.85 -8.28
C ASN A 155 0.56 18.91 -6.90
N GLU A 156 0.04 18.19 -5.91
CA GLU A 156 0.66 18.11 -4.58
C GLU A 156 2.09 17.59 -4.69
N LYS A 157 2.99 18.12 -3.86
CA LYS A 157 4.40 17.75 -3.86
C LYS A 157 4.76 16.96 -2.61
N ASP A 158 5.52 15.89 -2.83
CA ASP A 158 6.22 15.17 -1.76
C ASP A 158 7.47 15.91 -1.27
N ASN A 159 8.19 15.36 -0.29
CA ASN A 159 9.37 16.00 0.30
C ASN A 159 10.52 16.20 -0.70
N ASN A 160 10.52 15.48 -1.82
CA ASN A 160 11.49 15.64 -2.90
C ASN A 160 11.01 16.64 -3.97
N GLY A 161 9.89 17.32 -3.74
CA GLY A 161 9.25 18.23 -4.69
C GLY A 161 8.55 17.50 -5.84
N GLN A 162 8.39 16.17 -5.74
CA GLN A 162 7.82 15.37 -6.81
C GLN A 162 6.30 15.35 -6.71
N THR A 163 5.62 15.49 -7.84
CA THR A 163 4.18 15.27 -7.95
C THR A 163 3.86 13.83 -8.31
N ALA A 164 2.59 13.44 -8.22
CA ALA A 164 2.12 12.13 -8.69
C ALA A 164 2.55 11.85 -10.15
N LEU A 165 2.59 12.87 -11.02
CA LEU A 165 3.07 12.72 -12.41
C LEU A 165 4.56 12.37 -12.49
N HIS A 166 5.40 12.94 -11.61
CA HIS A 166 6.82 12.57 -11.53
C HIS A 166 7.00 11.12 -11.08
N ILE A 167 6.18 10.67 -10.13
CA ILE A 167 6.20 9.30 -9.64
C ILE A 167 5.73 8.34 -10.75
N ALA A 168 4.60 8.61 -11.40
CA ALA A 168 4.11 7.81 -12.52
C ALA A 168 5.17 7.67 -13.64
N ALA A 169 5.87 8.77 -13.95
CA ALA A 169 6.97 8.77 -14.92
C ALA A 169 8.16 7.91 -14.49
N ARG A 170 8.56 7.95 -13.21
CA ARG A 170 9.64 7.13 -12.67
C ARG A 170 9.34 5.63 -12.74
N TYR A 171 8.09 5.25 -12.45
CA TYR A 171 7.65 3.86 -12.35
C TYR A 171 7.01 3.32 -13.63
N ASN A 172 6.99 4.11 -14.71
CA ASN A 172 6.44 3.72 -16.01
C ASN A 172 4.94 3.34 -15.94
N SER A 173 4.18 4.07 -15.11
CA SER A 173 2.74 3.92 -14.89
C SER A 173 1.99 4.65 -16.01
N LYS A 174 1.81 3.97 -17.15
CA LYS A 174 1.31 4.58 -18.39
C LYS A 174 -0.07 5.17 -18.22
N GLU A 175 -1.00 4.36 -17.74
CA GLU A 175 -2.41 4.70 -17.62
C GLU A 175 -2.59 5.90 -16.68
N ILE A 176 -1.85 5.91 -15.57
CA ILE A 176 -1.85 7.04 -14.64
C ILE A 176 -1.25 8.30 -15.25
N THR A 177 -0.16 8.17 -16.02
CA THR A 177 0.46 9.32 -16.69
C THR A 177 -0.51 10.00 -17.65
N GLU A 178 -1.17 9.23 -18.51
CA GLU A 178 -2.17 9.73 -19.46
C GLU A 178 -3.37 10.35 -18.73
N PHE A 179 -3.85 9.69 -17.68
CA PHE A 179 -4.95 10.19 -16.86
C PHE A 179 -4.60 11.52 -16.18
N LEU A 180 -3.47 11.61 -15.48
CA LEU A 180 -3.07 12.82 -14.79
C LEU A 180 -2.91 14.01 -15.74
N ILE A 181 -2.31 13.81 -16.92
CA ILE A 181 -2.13 14.88 -17.92
C ILE A 181 -3.48 15.35 -18.47
N SER A 182 -4.37 14.41 -18.83
CA SER A 182 -5.72 14.76 -19.31
C SER A 182 -6.57 15.49 -18.27
N HIS A 183 -6.24 15.36 -16.98
CA HIS A 183 -6.93 16.01 -15.86
C HIS A 183 -6.16 17.23 -15.31
N GLY A 184 -5.22 17.77 -16.07
CA GLY A 184 -4.59 19.07 -15.77
C GLY A 184 -3.39 19.02 -14.82
N ALA A 185 -2.73 17.86 -14.68
CA ALA A 185 -1.44 17.80 -14.02
C ALA A 185 -0.43 18.71 -14.75
N ASN A 186 0.29 19.55 -13.99
CA ASN A 186 1.25 20.46 -14.58
C ASN A 186 2.52 19.71 -15.00
N ILE A 187 2.63 19.48 -16.30
CA ILE A 187 3.75 18.78 -16.95
C ILE A 187 5.12 19.45 -16.77
N ASN A 188 5.12 20.76 -16.50
CA ASN A 188 6.32 21.58 -16.37
C ASN A 188 6.74 21.78 -14.91
N GLU A 189 6.02 21.18 -13.94
CA GLU A 189 6.48 21.17 -12.55
C GLU A 189 7.88 20.60 -12.46
N LYS A 190 8.68 21.21 -11.59
CA LYS A 190 10.03 20.77 -11.29
C LYS A 190 10.08 20.24 -9.87
N ASP A 191 10.77 19.10 -9.72
CA ASP A 191 11.19 18.57 -8.43
C ASP A 191 12.35 19.40 -7.83
N ASN A 192 12.81 19.02 -6.64
CA ASN A 192 13.88 19.73 -5.93
C ASN A 192 15.24 19.70 -6.68
N ASN A 193 15.40 18.79 -7.65
CA ASN A 193 16.58 18.71 -8.52
C ASN A 193 16.39 19.47 -9.84
N GLY A 194 15.29 20.22 -9.98
CA GLY A 194 14.94 20.92 -11.22
C GLY A 194 14.46 20.02 -12.35
N GLN A 195 14.18 18.72 -12.08
CA GLN A 195 13.73 17.76 -13.08
C GLN A 195 12.22 17.83 -13.23
N THR A 196 11.74 17.81 -14.47
CA THR A 196 10.33 17.57 -14.78
C THR A 196 10.05 16.07 -14.89
N ALA A 197 8.77 15.69 -14.93
CA ALA A 197 8.37 14.29 -15.17
C ALA A 197 9.01 13.71 -16.44
N LEU A 198 9.14 14.50 -17.52
CA LEU A 198 9.81 14.07 -18.76
C LEU A 198 11.31 13.81 -18.56
N HIS A 199 12.02 14.65 -17.79
CA HIS A 199 13.43 14.42 -17.48
C HIS A 199 13.62 13.11 -16.70
N ILE A 200 12.75 12.86 -15.72
CA ILE A 200 12.76 11.61 -14.95
C ILE A 200 12.50 10.41 -15.88
N ALA A 201 11.45 10.46 -16.70
CA ALA A 201 11.14 9.39 -17.64
C ALA A 201 12.31 9.07 -18.56
N ALA A 202 12.96 10.07 -19.15
CA ALA A 202 14.12 9.87 -20.02
C ALA A 202 15.28 9.16 -19.28
N ARG A 203 15.53 9.56 -18.02
CA ARG A 203 16.57 8.96 -17.17
C ARG A 203 16.30 7.50 -16.81
N TYR A 204 15.07 7.15 -16.46
CA TYR A 204 14.73 5.78 -16.03
C TYR A 204 14.40 4.83 -17.19
N ASN A 205 13.90 5.34 -18.32
CA ASN A 205 13.65 4.54 -19.53
C ASN A 205 14.93 4.01 -20.18
N SER A 206 16.03 4.79 -20.14
CA SER A 206 17.33 4.34 -20.65
C SER A 206 17.92 3.15 -19.86
N ARG A 207 17.46 2.92 -18.63
CA ARG A 207 17.95 1.84 -17.76
C ARG A 207 17.14 0.55 -17.87
N GLN A 208 15.91 0.59 -18.39
CA GLN A 208 14.98 -0.55 -18.32
C GLN A 208 14.66 -1.24 -19.65
N ASN A 209 15.14 -0.79 -20.81
CA ASN A 209 14.81 -1.38 -22.13
C ASN A 209 13.29 -1.57 -22.36
N ARG A 210 12.43 -0.71 -21.78
CA ARG A 210 10.96 -0.75 -21.96
C ARG A 210 10.46 0.46 -22.76
N ASN A 211 9.43 0.21 -23.56
CA ASN A 211 8.91 1.04 -24.65
C ASN A 211 8.30 2.41 -24.25
N ARG A 212 8.59 3.43 -25.09
CA ARG A 212 7.72 4.44 -25.74
C ARG A 212 6.69 5.30 -25.00
N ILE A 213 6.42 5.18 -23.69
CA ILE A 213 5.34 5.98 -23.03
C ILE A 213 5.45 7.48 -23.33
N PHE A 214 6.65 8.06 -23.18
CA PHE A 214 6.85 9.50 -23.30
C PHE A 214 7.07 10.00 -24.74
N LYS A 215 7.16 9.12 -25.74
CA LYS A 215 7.18 9.54 -27.17
C LYS A 215 5.79 9.86 -27.72
N SER A 216 4.72 9.39 -27.06
CA SER A 216 3.34 9.60 -27.52
C SER A 216 2.55 10.59 -26.68
N ILE A 217 3.11 11.06 -25.56
CA ILE A 217 2.38 11.83 -24.54
C ILE A 217 2.89 13.29 -24.43
N PHE A 218 4.16 13.54 -24.78
CA PHE A 218 4.81 14.86 -24.76
C PHE A 218 5.34 15.18 -26.15
#